data_AF-A0A7Y2JJ31-F1
#
_entry.id   AF-A0A7Y2JJ31-F1
#
_cell.length_a   1.000
_cell.length_b   1.000
_cell.length_c   1.000
_cell.angle_alpha   90.00
_cell.angle_beta   90.00
_cell.angle_gamma   90.00
#
_symmetry.space_group_name_H-M   'P 1'
#
loop_
_entity.id
_entity.type
_entity.pdbx_description
1 polymer ?
#
loop_
_entity_poly.entity_id
_entity_poly.type
_entity_poly.pdbx_seq_one_letter_code
_entity_poly.pdbx_strand_id
1 'polypeptide(L)'
;PIWHPVEHYLLFSDMPGDVRRSLDRAGVREVMSPSHKGNGMTCDADLNLLVCEHATSSVTRFSPSGQREVLAAHYEGRELNSPNDIVVKSDGSVWFTDPWYGRMPGFGVERPRELGWQGVFRLPPGHKPGDEPELVVDRYLFTMPHGLCFNSDESKLYINDTEQANIRVFDVDGGKLSNGKVFASGIRDSLKPGVPDGMKCDAEDNVWVTAPGGLWVYTPAGKLIGKVAIPELPANLHWGGEDWRTLYVAASTSVYSVPVKIGPRNEPFMRSRHRPAAAASARPSQDGDALRLDAARCALIIQDMQNDVVMEGGAFAASGSPQHCREQNAIANVAKLAARCRELGVPVIHVHFLVHAGAPGLTLNAPLFEGVLDETALVRGTWGGAPVDDLTPQSGDHVVEKMRMSAWEGTSLETILKAEGRDILIETGAWTNMSIEHTARTGADKGYVMVIPEDGCSTMNADWHRASIDYAMQNVA
;
A
#
# COMPACT_ATOMS: atom_id res chain seq x y z
N PRO A 1 -3.05 -17.00 2.71
CA PRO A 1 -1.78 -16.30 2.40
C PRO A 1 -2.07 -14.81 2.34
N ILE A 2 -1.12 -13.96 2.73
CA ILE A 2 -1.21 -12.50 2.64
C ILE A 2 0.14 -11.89 2.36
N TRP A 3 0.15 -10.77 1.63
CA TRP A 3 1.37 -10.01 1.40
C TRP A 3 1.51 -8.91 2.45
N HIS A 4 2.64 -8.88 3.15
CA HIS A 4 2.94 -7.81 4.09
C HIS A 4 3.36 -6.56 3.32
N PRO A 5 2.60 -5.44 3.43
CA PRO A 5 2.76 -4.28 2.55
C PRO A 5 4.07 -3.52 2.78
N VAL A 6 4.62 -3.56 3.99
CA VAL A 6 5.84 -2.82 4.38
C VAL A 6 7.09 -3.69 4.30
N GLU A 7 7.11 -4.83 4.98
CA GLU A 7 8.26 -5.74 4.98
C GLU A 7 8.40 -6.62 3.72
N HIS A 8 7.49 -6.51 2.74
CA HIS A 8 7.57 -7.15 1.42
C HIS A 8 7.83 -8.66 1.45
N TYR A 9 7.05 -9.40 2.24
CA TYR A 9 7.04 -10.86 2.23
C TYR A 9 5.61 -11.40 2.15
N LEU A 10 5.46 -12.60 1.58
CA LEU A 10 4.22 -13.35 1.64
C LEU A 10 4.19 -14.17 2.93
N LEU A 11 3.19 -13.98 3.78
CA LEU A 11 2.89 -14.85 4.91
C LEU A 11 1.86 -15.90 4.49
N PHE A 12 2.05 -17.15 4.90
CA PHE A 12 1.11 -18.23 4.60
C PHE A 12 1.18 -19.34 5.65
N SER A 13 0.13 -20.16 5.70
CA SER A 13 0.03 -21.29 6.62
C SER A 13 0.31 -22.61 5.93
N ASP A 14 1.16 -23.41 6.54
CA ASP A 14 1.22 -24.86 6.40
C ASP A 14 0.36 -25.46 7.53
N MET A 15 -0.96 -25.46 7.30
CA MET A 15 -1.95 -25.84 8.31
C MET A 15 -1.81 -27.32 8.74
N PRO A 16 -1.62 -28.31 7.84
CA PRO A 16 -1.42 -29.69 8.26
C PRO A 16 -0.16 -29.86 9.12
N GLY A 17 0.94 -29.18 8.74
CA GLY A 17 2.21 -29.18 9.48
C GLY A 17 2.20 -28.37 10.78
N ASP A 18 1.16 -27.59 11.03
CA ASP A 18 1.05 -26.65 12.16
C ASP A 18 2.18 -25.59 12.19
N VAL A 19 2.51 -25.06 11.01
CA VAL A 19 3.56 -24.06 10.85
C VAL A 19 3.05 -22.84 10.08
N ARG A 20 3.41 -21.64 10.53
CA ARG A 20 3.29 -20.42 9.73
C ARG A 20 4.63 -20.12 9.08
N ARG A 21 4.61 -19.85 7.77
CA ARG A 21 5.81 -19.59 6.96
C ARG A 21 5.73 -18.21 6.32
N SER A 22 6.88 -17.63 6.01
CA SER A 22 6.96 -16.49 5.10
C SER A 22 7.85 -16.81 3.90
N LEU A 23 7.60 -16.12 2.79
CA LEU A 23 8.39 -16.16 1.57
C LEU A 23 8.77 -14.74 1.16
N ASP A 24 10.07 -14.48 1.07
CA ASP A 24 10.65 -13.25 0.52
C ASP A 24 11.72 -13.58 -0.54
N ARG A 25 12.54 -12.60 -0.93
CA ARG A 25 13.64 -12.79 -1.90
C ARG A 25 14.73 -13.76 -1.41
N ALA A 26 14.89 -13.95 -0.10
CA ALA A 26 15.82 -14.91 0.49
C ALA A 26 15.25 -16.34 0.54
N GLY A 27 13.94 -16.50 0.33
CA GLY A 27 13.27 -17.80 0.25
C GLY A 27 12.25 -18.01 1.37
N VAL A 28 11.92 -19.28 1.61
CA VAL A 28 10.91 -19.66 2.62
C VAL A 28 11.56 -19.80 3.99
N ARG A 29 10.96 -19.18 5.01
CA ARG A 29 11.34 -19.32 6.43
C ARG A 29 10.14 -19.66 7.31
N GLU A 30 10.39 -20.34 8.42
CA GLU A 30 9.38 -20.55 9.47
C GLU A 30 9.27 -19.30 10.34
N VAL A 31 8.03 -18.90 10.64
CA VAL A 31 7.69 -17.73 11.45
C VAL A 31 7.15 -18.17 12.81
N MET A 32 6.37 -19.25 12.85
CA MET A 32 5.77 -19.76 14.08
C MET A 32 5.52 -21.27 13.99
N SER A 33 5.96 -22.01 15.00
CA SER A 33 5.70 -23.45 15.18
C SER A 33 5.71 -23.80 16.68
N PRO A 34 4.62 -24.36 17.26
CA PRO A 34 3.33 -24.59 16.63
C PRO A 34 2.58 -23.28 16.33
N SER A 35 1.76 -23.29 15.28
CA SER A 35 0.95 -22.15 14.82
C SER A 35 -0.54 -22.23 15.19
N HIS A 36 -0.92 -23.24 15.99
CA HIS A 36 -2.30 -23.60 16.33
C HIS A 36 -3.17 -23.99 15.13
N LYS A 37 -2.55 -24.62 14.13
CA LYS A 37 -3.14 -24.93 12.82
C LYS A 37 -3.84 -23.71 12.24
N GLY A 38 -3.12 -22.59 12.24
CA GLY A 38 -3.60 -21.35 11.64
C GLY A 38 -3.96 -21.58 10.17
N ASN A 39 -5.11 -21.10 9.73
CA ASN A 39 -5.62 -21.29 8.38
C ASN A 39 -5.67 -19.95 7.64
N GLY A 40 -6.87 -19.39 7.42
CA GLY A 40 -7.04 -18.07 6.86
C GLY A 40 -6.45 -16.98 7.74
N MET A 41 -5.91 -15.97 7.09
CA MET A 41 -5.29 -14.83 7.77
C MET A 41 -5.45 -13.56 6.94
N THR A 42 -5.47 -12.44 7.62
CA THR A 42 -5.45 -11.08 7.05
C THR A 42 -4.81 -10.12 8.03
N CYS A 43 -4.62 -8.86 7.64
CA CYS A 43 -4.21 -7.81 8.57
C CYS A 43 -5.32 -6.76 8.72
N ASP A 44 -5.39 -6.14 9.89
CA ASP A 44 -6.14 -4.89 10.05
C ASP A 44 -5.30 -3.68 9.57
N ALA A 45 -5.89 -2.48 9.63
CA ALA A 45 -5.24 -1.25 9.16
C ALA A 45 -3.97 -0.87 9.93
N ASP A 46 -3.80 -1.40 11.15
CA ASP A 46 -2.63 -1.19 12.01
C ASP A 46 -1.58 -2.30 11.84
N LEU A 47 -1.74 -3.16 10.82
CA LEU A 47 -0.90 -4.33 10.54
C LEU A 47 -0.89 -5.37 11.68
N ASN A 48 -1.91 -5.40 12.54
CA ASN A 48 -2.09 -6.56 13.39
C ASN A 48 -2.55 -7.73 12.52
N LEU A 49 -1.86 -8.86 12.67
CA LEU A 49 -2.20 -10.08 11.94
C LEU A 49 -3.39 -10.76 12.62
N LEU A 50 -4.47 -10.94 11.87
CA LEU A 50 -5.64 -11.70 12.26
C LEU A 50 -5.56 -13.11 11.69
N VAL A 51 -5.79 -14.13 12.51
CA VAL A 51 -5.66 -15.53 12.12
C VAL A 51 -6.84 -16.35 12.64
N CYS A 52 -7.44 -17.11 11.73
CA CYS A 52 -8.36 -18.19 12.03
C CYS A 52 -7.55 -19.44 12.46
N GLU A 53 -7.73 -19.90 13.69
CA GLU A 53 -6.99 -21.04 14.26
C GLU A 53 -7.90 -22.26 14.42
N HIS A 54 -7.60 -23.35 13.70
CA HIS A 54 -8.38 -24.59 13.78
C HIS A 54 -8.18 -25.33 15.11
N ALA A 55 -6.97 -25.35 15.66
CA ALA A 55 -6.69 -26.14 16.85
C ALA A 55 -7.44 -25.58 18.08
N THR A 56 -7.52 -24.27 18.19
CA THR A 56 -8.11 -23.53 19.32
C THR A 56 -9.54 -23.06 19.08
N SER A 57 -10.11 -23.29 17.89
CA SER A 57 -11.44 -22.77 17.50
C SER A 57 -11.61 -21.28 17.74
N SER A 58 -10.62 -20.50 17.31
CA SER A 58 -10.63 -19.07 17.60
C SER A 58 -10.18 -18.19 16.45
N VAL A 59 -10.73 -16.98 16.43
CA VAL A 59 -10.15 -15.84 15.71
C VAL A 59 -9.21 -15.12 16.68
N THR A 60 -7.98 -14.94 16.24
CA THR A 60 -6.90 -14.37 17.06
C THR A 60 -6.28 -13.18 16.38
N ARG A 61 -5.76 -12.26 17.18
CA ARG A 61 -4.98 -11.11 16.75
C ARG A 61 -3.57 -11.22 17.28
N PHE A 62 -2.59 -11.02 16.43
CA PHE A 62 -1.19 -10.85 16.78
C PHE A 62 -0.80 -9.41 16.50
N SER A 63 -0.40 -8.68 17.54
CA SER A 63 0.20 -7.36 17.33
C SER A 63 1.53 -7.46 16.59
N PRO A 64 2.07 -6.36 16.04
CA PRO A 64 3.39 -6.35 15.41
C PRO A 64 4.53 -6.87 16.31
N SER A 65 4.38 -6.78 17.64
CA SER A 65 5.35 -7.35 18.60
C SER A 65 5.22 -8.87 18.78
N GLY A 66 4.23 -9.49 18.13
CA GLY A 66 3.92 -10.92 18.25
C GLY A 66 2.98 -11.28 19.40
N GLN A 67 2.50 -10.31 20.19
CA GLN A 67 1.55 -10.60 21.28
C GLN A 67 0.23 -11.13 20.71
N ARG A 68 -0.14 -12.36 21.11
CA ARG A 68 -1.38 -13.05 20.74
C ARG A 68 -2.53 -12.70 21.67
N GLU A 69 -3.69 -12.41 21.11
CA GLU A 69 -4.95 -12.13 21.80
C GLU A 69 -6.10 -12.87 21.11
N VAL A 70 -7.03 -13.44 21.88
CA VAL A 70 -8.21 -14.14 21.35
C VAL A 70 -9.36 -13.15 21.21
N LEU A 71 -9.86 -12.96 19.99
CA LEU A 71 -10.97 -12.03 19.72
C LEU A 71 -12.33 -12.72 19.82
N ALA A 72 -12.44 -13.95 19.31
CA ALA A 72 -13.65 -14.75 19.39
C ALA A 72 -13.32 -16.24 19.45
N ALA A 73 -13.99 -16.97 20.33
CA ALA A 73 -13.89 -18.43 20.46
C ALA A 73 -15.24 -19.11 20.73
N HIS A 74 -16.27 -18.33 21.08
CA HIS A 74 -17.59 -18.83 21.43
C HIS A 74 -18.69 -17.98 20.78
N TYR A 75 -19.86 -18.56 20.62
CA TYR A 75 -21.11 -17.90 20.26
C TYR A 75 -22.26 -18.57 21.01
N GLU A 76 -23.13 -17.79 21.67
CA GLU A 76 -24.18 -18.29 22.56
C GLU A 76 -23.65 -19.27 23.62
N GLY A 77 -22.48 -18.93 24.18
CA GLY A 77 -21.77 -19.76 25.18
C GLY A 77 -21.26 -21.12 24.68
N ARG A 78 -21.25 -21.39 23.37
CA ARG A 78 -20.74 -22.63 22.76
C ARG A 78 -19.49 -22.36 21.95
N GLU A 79 -18.53 -23.27 21.98
CA GLU A 79 -17.29 -23.16 21.20
C GLU A 79 -17.60 -23.06 19.70
N LEU A 80 -16.94 -22.12 19.00
CA LEU A 80 -16.95 -22.05 17.54
C LEU A 80 -16.47 -23.38 16.93
N ASN A 81 -16.90 -23.71 15.72
CA ASN A 81 -16.50 -24.96 15.10
C ASN A 81 -15.00 -24.96 14.79
N SER A 82 -14.58 -24.12 13.87
CA SER A 82 -13.19 -23.91 13.46
C SER A 82 -13.17 -22.78 12.43
N PRO A 83 -12.98 -21.52 12.88
CA PRO A 83 -12.86 -20.39 11.96
C PRO A 83 -11.89 -20.70 10.84
N ASN A 84 -12.23 -20.36 9.59
CA ASN A 84 -11.52 -20.87 8.42
C ASN A 84 -10.88 -19.78 7.55
N ASP A 85 -11.67 -18.86 6.98
CA ASP A 85 -11.16 -17.68 6.27
C ASP A 85 -11.68 -16.38 6.88
N ILE A 86 -10.96 -15.28 6.66
CA ILE A 86 -11.15 -14.01 7.37
C ILE A 86 -10.84 -12.80 6.48
N VAL A 87 -11.65 -11.75 6.61
CA VAL A 87 -11.45 -10.45 5.95
C VAL A 87 -11.72 -9.30 6.91
N VAL A 88 -11.13 -8.14 6.62
CA VAL A 88 -11.37 -6.89 7.36
C VAL A 88 -12.02 -5.91 6.41
N LYS A 89 -13.10 -5.28 6.86
CA LYS A 89 -13.77 -4.19 6.15
C LYS A 89 -13.13 -2.85 6.55
N SER A 90 -13.21 -1.82 5.70
CA SER A 90 -12.65 -0.49 5.94
C SER A 90 -13.14 0.21 7.21
N ASP A 91 -14.28 -0.20 7.78
CA ASP A 91 -14.78 0.29 9.07
C ASP A 91 -14.10 -0.36 10.29
N GLY A 92 -13.17 -1.30 10.05
CA GLY A 92 -12.46 -2.06 11.08
C GLY A 92 -13.22 -3.30 11.56
N SER A 93 -14.39 -3.62 11.01
CA SER A 93 -15.08 -4.87 11.33
C SER A 93 -14.39 -6.08 10.71
N VAL A 94 -14.35 -7.17 11.46
CA VAL A 94 -13.71 -8.43 11.06
C VAL A 94 -14.79 -9.44 10.72
N TRP A 95 -14.71 -10.06 9.55
CA TRP A 95 -15.70 -11.04 9.09
C TRP A 95 -15.01 -12.36 8.82
N PHE A 96 -15.60 -13.47 9.26
CA PHE A 96 -15.00 -14.79 9.12
C PHE A 96 -16.03 -15.89 8.97
N THR A 97 -15.62 -16.99 8.35
CA THR A 97 -16.43 -18.20 8.19
C THR A 97 -16.08 -19.22 9.27
N ASP A 98 -17.08 -19.97 9.75
CA ASP A 98 -16.92 -21.00 10.78
C ASP A 98 -17.45 -22.37 10.31
N PRO A 99 -16.80 -23.01 9.32
CA PRO A 99 -17.04 -24.42 9.00
C PRO A 99 -16.42 -25.32 10.06
N TRP A 100 -16.52 -26.64 9.90
CA TRP A 100 -16.03 -27.63 10.87
C TRP A 100 -14.78 -28.41 10.42
N TYR A 101 -14.05 -27.94 9.41
CA TYR A 101 -12.83 -28.61 8.92
C TYR A 101 -11.83 -28.87 10.03
N GLY A 102 -11.66 -27.96 10.99
CA GLY A 102 -10.76 -28.13 12.13
C GLY A 102 -11.18 -29.24 13.12
N ARG A 103 -12.28 -29.95 12.87
CA ARG A 103 -12.67 -31.17 13.58
C ARG A 103 -12.34 -32.47 12.83
N MET A 104 -11.85 -32.36 11.59
CA MET A 104 -11.46 -33.49 10.77
C MET A 104 -10.00 -33.89 11.02
N PRO A 105 -9.65 -35.18 10.88
CA PRO A 105 -8.27 -35.65 10.94
C PRO A 105 -7.36 -34.85 10.00
N GLY A 106 -6.18 -34.45 10.49
CA GLY A 106 -5.17 -33.70 9.73
C GLY A 106 -5.41 -32.19 9.64
N PHE A 107 -6.67 -31.76 9.53
CA PHE A 107 -7.05 -30.34 9.39
C PHE A 107 -7.10 -29.57 10.71
N GLY A 108 -7.18 -30.25 11.85
CA GLY A 108 -7.36 -29.62 13.14
C GLY A 108 -7.15 -30.57 14.30
N VAL A 109 -7.95 -30.41 15.34
CA VAL A 109 -8.01 -31.31 16.50
C VAL A 109 -9.41 -31.92 16.54
N GLU A 110 -9.47 -33.24 16.40
CA GLU A 110 -10.72 -33.99 16.44
C GLU A 110 -11.40 -33.84 17.80
N ARG A 111 -12.59 -33.24 17.82
CA ARG A 111 -13.46 -33.11 18.99
C ARG A 111 -14.91 -32.87 18.58
N PRO A 112 -15.91 -33.12 19.45
CA PRO A 112 -17.31 -32.84 19.14
C PRO A 112 -17.55 -31.37 18.74
N ARG A 113 -18.53 -31.14 17.88
CA ARG A 113 -19.01 -29.79 17.52
C ARG A 113 -20.06 -29.35 18.53
N GLU A 114 -19.93 -28.15 19.09
CA GLU A 114 -20.88 -27.64 20.08
C GLU A 114 -22.06 -26.88 19.46
N LEU A 115 -21.82 -26.11 18.39
CA LEU A 115 -22.85 -25.32 17.70
C LEU A 115 -23.86 -26.21 16.96
N GLY A 116 -23.38 -27.24 16.26
CA GLY A 116 -24.21 -28.16 15.46
C GLY A 116 -24.64 -27.61 14.10
N TRP A 117 -24.15 -26.44 13.70
CA TRP A 117 -24.38 -25.75 12.42
C TRP A 117 -23.17 -24.86 12.11
N GLN A 118 -23.07 -24.35 10.87
CA GLN A 118 -21.94 -23.56 10.38
C GLN A 118 -22.38 -22.12 10.09
N GLY A 119 -21.53 -21.16 10.47
CA GLY A 119 -21.89 -19.75 10.45
C GLY A 119 -20.94 -18.89 9.62
N VAL A 120 -21.40 -17.67 9.35
CA VAL A 120 -20.54 -16.55 8.98
C VAL A 120 -20.77 -15.49 10.04
N PHE A 121 -19.68 -14.99 10.58
CA PHE A 121 -19.68 -14.14 11.76
C PHE A 121 -18.99 -12.81 11.49
N ARG A 122 -19.34 -11.82 12.29
CA ARG A 122 -18.76 -10.48 12.29
C ARG A 122 -18.34 -10.09 13.71
N LEU A 123 -17.17 -9.49 13.83
CA LEU A 123 -16.75 -8.73 15.00
C LEU A 123 -16.97 -7.24 14.66
N PRO A 124 -17.87 -6.52 15.35
CA PRO A 124 -18.11 -5.11 15.10
C PRO A 124 -16.86 -4.24 15.38
N PRO A 125 -16.77 -3.03 14.83
CA PRO A 125 -15.70 -2.10 15.18
C PRO A 125 -15.67 -1.85 16.70
N GLY A 126 -14.49 -1.97 17.30
CA GLY A 126 -14.32 -1.83 18.75
C GLY A 126 -14.64 -3.08 19.58
N HIS A 127 -14.90 -4.23 18.94
CA HIS A 127 -15.03 -5.55 19.60
C HIS A 127 -13.87 -5.80 20.57
N LYS A 128 -14.18 -6.28 21.77
CA LYS A 128 -13.17 -6.60 22.79
C LYS A 128 -13.08 -8.10 23.03
N PRO A 129 -11.91 -8.61 23.45
CA PRO A 129 -11.80 -9.99 23.90
C PRO A 129 -12.85 -10.34 24.95
N GLY A 130 -13.59 -11.42 24.70
CA GLY A 130 -14.69 -11.87 25.56
C GLY A 130 -16.08 -11.44 25.09
N ASP A 131 -16.19 -10.45 24.20
CA ASP A 131 -17.46 -10.15 23.52
C ASP A 131 -17.81 -11.29 22.55
N GLU A 132 -19.12 -11.57 22.38
CA GLU A 132 -19.57 -12.55 21.40
C GLU A 132 -19.59 -11.97 19.97
N PRO A 133 -19.24 -12.76 18.94
CA PRO A 133 -19.38 -12.36 17.55
C PRO A 133 -20.87 -12.25 17.15
N GLU A 134 -21.16 -11.46 16.12
CA GLU A 134 -22.49 -11.35 15.52
C GLU A 134 -22.64 -12.40 14.41
N LEU A 135 -23.71 -13.21 14.46
CA LEU A 135 -24.10 -14.07 13.34
C LEU A 135 -24.75 -13.22 12.24
N VAL A 136 -24.20 -13.25 11.02
CA VAL A 136 -24.65 -12.35 9.92
C VAL A 136 -25.47 -13.05 8.84
N VAL A 137 -25.69 -14.36 8.96
CA VAL A 137 -26.48 -15.18 8.02
C VAL A 137 -27.34 -16.19 8.78
N ASP A 138 -28.39 -16.70 8.13
CA ASP A 138 -29.19 -17.78 8.72
C ASP A 138 -28.36 -19.05 8.96
N ARG A 139 -28.57 -19.71 10.11
CA ARG A 139 -27.78 -20.85 10.62
C ARG A 139 -27.64 -22.06 9.66
N TYR A 140 -28.52 -22.16 8.66
CA TYR A 140 -28.56 -23.28 7.73
C TYR A 140 -28.43 -22.84 6.26
N LEU A 141 -28.00 -21.60 6.02
CA LEU A 141 -27.79 -21.10 4.67
C LEU A 141 -26.58 -21.75 4.00
N PHE A 142 -25.54 -22.03 4.79
CA PHE A 142 -24.29 -22.65 4.36
C PHE A 142 -24.14 -24.04 4.97
N THR A 143 -23.52 -24.93 4.21
CA THR A 143 -23.13 -26.28 4.64
C THR A 143 -21.66 -26.30 5.07
N MET A 144 -20.79 -25.69 4.26
CA MET A 144 -19.35 -25.56 4.50
C MET A 144 -18.88 -24.19 3.99
N PRO A 145 -19.21 -23.09 4.69
CA PRO A 145 -18.78 -21.76 4.29
C PRO A 145 -17.25 -21.69 4.33
N HIS A 146 -16.63 -21.16 3.29
CA HIS A 146 -15.16 -21.20 3.16
C HIS A 146 -14.57 -19.81 2.94
N GLY A 147 -14.16 -19.46 1.72
CA GLY A 147 -13.64 -18.14 1.40
C GLY A 147 -14.73 -17.07 1.42
N LEU A 148 -14.31 -15.84 1.71
CA LEU A 148 -15.12 -14.63 1.67
C LEU A 148 -14.30 -13.42 1.22
N CYS A 149 -14.94 -12.48 0.53
CA CYS A 149 -14.33 -11.22 0.10
C CYS A 149 -15.37 -10.14 -0.18
N PHE A 150 -15.01 -8.88 0.10
CA PHE A 150 -15.79 -7.73 -0.34
C PHE A 150 -15.44 -7.35 -1.78
N ASN A 151 -16.36 -6.67 -2.48
CA ASN A 151 -16.00 -5.87 -3.66
C ASN A 151 -15.30 -4.56 -3.25
N SER A 152 -14.87 -3.77 -4.24
CA SER A 152 -14.01 -2.59 -4.03
C SER A 152 -14.64 -1.46 -3.22
N ASP A 153 -15.96 -1.27 -3.31
CA ASP A 153 -16.70 -0.30 -2.50
C ASP A 153 -17.31 -0.90 -1.22
N GLU A 154 -17.07 -2.18 -0.98
CA GLU A 154 -17.57 -2.96 0.17
C GLU A 154 -19.10 -2.98 0.32
N SER A 155 -19.85 -2.62 -0.72
CA SER A 155 -21.31 -2.74 -0.74
C SER A 155 -21.79 -4.18 -0.95
N LYS A 156 -20.89 -5.09 -1.33
CA LYS A 156 -21.16 -6.51 -1.55
C LYS A 156 -20.18 -7.39 -0.81
N LEU A 157 -20.70 -8.46 -0.20
CA LEU A 157 -19.90 -9.53 0.37
C LEU A 157 -20.19 -10.82 -0.40
N TYR A 158 -19.13 -11.41 -0.96
CA TYR A 158 -19.16 -12.73 -1.55
C TYR A 158 -18.76 -13.75 -0.49
N ILE A 159 -19.47 -14.88 -0.44
CA ILE A 159 -19.14 -16.01 0.44
C ILE A 159 -19.35 -17.28 -0.38
N ASN A 160 -18.37 -18.17 -0.40
CA ASN A 160 -18.50 -19.44 -1.09
C ASN A 160 -18.83 -20.59 -0.13
N ASP A 161 -19.31 -21.68 -0.72
CA ASP A 161 -19.57 -22.93 -0.01
C ASP A 161 -18.92 -24.09 -0.75
N THR A 162 -18.01 -24.78 -0.07
CA THR A 162 -17.25 -25.88 -0.63
C THR A 162 -18.13 -27.08 -0.99
N GLU A 163 -19.13 -27.39 -0.17
CA GLU A 163 -19.99 -28.57 -0.37
C GLU A 163 -21.10 -28.28 -1.39
N GLN A 164 -21.75 -27.12 -1.31
CA GLN A 164 -22.74 -26.68 -2.29
C GLN A 164 -22.10 -26.31 -3.64
N ALA A 165 -20.77 -26.12 -3.69
CA ALA A 165 -19.99 -25.75 -4.87
C ALA A 165 -20.54 -24.49 -5.57
N ASN A 166 -20.82 -23.47 -4.77
CA ASN A 166 -21.37 -22.19 -5.22
C ASN A 166 -20.71 -21.00 -4.50
N ILE A 167 -20.96 -19.81 -5.04
CA ILE A 167 -20.67 -18.52 -4.42
C ILE A 167 -22.02 -17.82 -4.27
N ARG A 168 -22.28 -17.27 -3.08
CA ARG A 168 -23.38 -16.35 -2.83
C ARG A 168 -22.85 -14.93 -2.72
N VAL A 169 -23.69 -13.97 -3.09
CA VAL A 169 -23.43 -12.55 -2.90
C VAL A 169 -24.56 -11.94 -2.10
N PHE A 170 -24.20 -11.03 -1.20
CA PHE A 170 -25.11 -10.28 -0.33
C PHE A 170 -24.84 -8.79 -0.50
N ASP A 171 -25.90 -7.98 -0.34
CA ASP A 171 -25.76 -6.55 -0.16
C ASP A 171 -25.39 -6.28 1.31
N VAL A 172 -24.47 -5.35 1.53
CA VAL A 172 -23.92 -4.98 2.84
C VAL A 172 -24.43 -3.61 3.24
N ASP A 173 -25.08 -3.52 4.39
CA ASP A 173 -25.50 -2.26 5.01
C ASP A 173 -25.09 -2.24 6.49
N GLY A 174 -24.04 -1.46 6.78
CA GLY A 174 -23.36 -1.48 8.08
C GLY A 174 -22.87 -2.89 8.42
N GLY A 175 -23.43 -3.47 9.49
CA GLY A 175 -23.12 -4.83 9.94
C GLY A 175 -24.07 -5.92 9.43
N LYS A 176 -25.03 -5.60 8.55
CA LYS A 176 -26.08 -6.54 8.13
C LYS A 176 -25.90 -6.98 6.68
N LEU A 177 -26.27 -8.23 6.42
CA LEU A 177 -26.36 -8.80 5.08
C LEU A 177 -27.82 -8.93 4.65
N SER A 178 -28.11 -8.61 3.39
CA SER A 178 -29.45 -8.75 2.81
C SER A 178 -29.38 -9.17 1.33
N ASN A 179 -30.54 -9.46 0.74
CA ASN A 179 -30.68 -9.81 -0.69
C ASN A 179 -29.76 -10.94 -1.18
N GLY A 180 -29.48 -11.92 -0.31
CA GLY A 180 -28.60 -13.04 -0.62
C GLY A 180 -29.07 -13.83 -1.84
N LYS A 181 -28.18 -13.98 -2.83
CA LYS A 181 -28.45 -14.75 -4.06
C LYS A 181 -27.24 -15.56 -4.49
N VAL A 182 -27.47 -16.61 -5.26
CA VAL A 182 -26.39 -17.37 -5.91
C VAL A 182 -25.76 -16.48 -6.99
N PHE A 183 -24.47 -16.21 -6.84
CA PHE A 183 -23.64 -15.46 -7.77
C PHE A 183 -23.04 -16.36 -8.86
N ALA A 184 -22.52 -17.52 -8.43
CA ALA A 184 -22.01 -18.57 -9.31
C ALA A 184 -22.33 -19.93 -8.69
N SER A 185 -22.59 -20.95 -9.52
CA SER A 185 -22.90 -22.31 -9.06
C SER A 185 -22.28 -23.35 -9.97
N GLY A 186 -22.19 -24.60 -9.49
CA GLY A 186 -21.66 -25.69 -10.29
C GLY A 186 -20.16 -25.57 -10.49
N ILE A 187 -19.44 -25.05 -9.48
CA ILE A 187 -17.98 -24.94 -9.48
C ILE A 187 -17.38 -26.34 -9.25
N ARG A 188 -17.58 -27.21 -10.24
CA ARG A 188 -17.23 -28.63 -10.26
C ARG A 188 -16.70 -28.99 -11.64
N ASP A 189 -15.87 -30.03 -11.70
CA ASP A 189 -15.36 -30.62 -12.93
C ASP A 189 -15.20 -32.13 -12.68
N SER A 190 -15.58 -32.96 -13.65
CA SER A 190 -15.50 -34.42 -13.50
C SER A 190 -14.10 -34.97 -13.76
N LEU A 191 -13.23 -34.18 -14.39
CA LEU A 191 -11.89 -34.59 -14.82
C LEU A 191 -10.79 -33.93 -14.00
N LYS A 192 -11.06 -32.77 -13.37
CA LYS A 192 -10.08 -32.02 -12.59
C LYS A 192 -10.45 -31.98 -11.10
N PRO A 193 -9.50 -32.21 -10.20
CA PRO A 193 -9.74 -32.06 -8.76
C PRO A 193 -9.87 -30.59 -8.39
N GLY A 194 -10.67 -30.31 -7.35
CA GLY A 194 -10.78 -29.01 -6.70
C GLY A 194 -12.21 -28.59 -6.41
N VAL A 195 -12.32 -27.57 -5.58
CA VAL A 195 -13.57 -27.04 -5.02
C VAL A 195 -13.40 -25.54 -4.74
N PRO A 196 -14.48 -24.76 -4.62
CA PRO A 196 -14.38 -23.41 -4.09
C PRO A 196 -13.91 -23.42 -2.63
N ASP A 197 -12.78 -22.75 -2.39
CA ASP A 197 -12.09 -22.62 -1.11
C ASP A 197 -11.69 -21.14 -0.91
N GLY A 198 -10.44 -20.74 -1.03
CA GLY A 198 -10.01 -19.35 -0.94
C GLY A 198 -10.51 -18.49 -2.10
N MET A 199 -10.95 -17.26 -1.80
CA MET A 199 -11.35 -16.29 -2.82
C MET A 199 -11.08 -14.85 -2.44
N LYS A 200 -10.95 -13.99 -3.46
CA LYS A 200 -10.66 -12.56 -3.35
C LYS A 200 -11.20 -11.79 -4.56
N CYS A 201 -11.36 -10.47 -4.43
CA CYS A 201 -11.72 -9.57 -5.53
C CYS A 201 -10.50 -8.79 -6.04
N ASP A 202 -10.41 -8.62 -7.35
CA ASP A 202 -9.45 -7.69 -7.95
C ASP A 202 -10.01 -6.25 -7.99
N ALA A 203 -9.17 -5.30 -8.43
CA ALA A 203 -9.52 -3.88 -8.49
C ALA A 203 -10.64 -3.53 -9.50
N GLU A 204 -11.03 -4.49 -10.35
CA GLU A 204 -12.15 -4.35 -11.30
C GLU A 204 -13.40 -5.12 -10.84
N ASP A 205 -13.42 -5.53 -9.56
CA ASP A 205 -14.48 -6.31 -8.93
C ASP A 205 -14.69 -7.71 -9.53
N ASN A 206 -13.71 -8.25 -10.28
CA ASN A 206 -13.77 -9.66 -10.65
C ASN A 206 -13.49 -10.53 -9.42
N VAL A 207 -14.25 -11.60 -9.26
CA VAL A 207 -14.10 -12.57 -8.18
C VAL A 207 -13.20 -13.71 -8.64
N TRP A 208 -12.06 -13.85 -7.97
CA TRP A 208 -11.10 -14.93 -8.16
C TRP A 208 -11.29 -15.96 -7.06
N VAL A 209 -11.53 -17.22 -7.44
CA VAL A 209 -11.78 -18.32 -6.50
C VAL A 209 -10.96 -19.54 -6.88
N THR A 210 -10.43 -20.26 -5.90
CA THR A 210 -9.91 -21.61 -6.13
C THR A 210 -11.03 -22.52 -6.61
N ALA A 211 -10.72 -23.45 -7.50
CA ALA A 211 -11.73 -24.23 -8.21
C ALA A 211 -11.07 -25.43 -8.89
N PRO A 212 -11.87 -26.36 -9.47
CA PRO A 212 -11.30 -27.48 -10.20
C PRO A 212 -10.24 -27.08 -11.22
N GLY A 213 -9.03 -27.64 -11.06
CA GLY A 213 -7.89 -27.42 -11.95
C GLY A 213 -7.15 -26.08 -11.80
N GLY A 214 -7.45 -25.27 -10.77
CA GLY A 214 -6.74 -24.03 -10.51
C GLY A 214 -7.63 -22.91 -9.97
N LEU A 215 -7.60 -21.74 -10.60
CA LEU A 215 -8.44 -20.59 -10.24
C LEU A 215 -9.49 -20.35 -11.31
N TRP A 216 -10.71 -20.01 -10.93
CA TRP A 216 -11.76 -19.54 -11.84
C TRP A 216 -12.05 -18.07 -11.55
N VAL A 217 -12.24 -17.27 -12.60
CA VAL A 217 -12.41 -15.82 -12.51
C VAL A 217 -13.76 -15.40 -13.07
N TYR A 218 -14.55 -14.72 -12.25
CA TYR A 218 -15.90 -14.28 -12.58
C TYR A 218 -15.98 -12.76 -12.61
N THR A 219 -16.72 -12.20 -13.57
CA THR A 219 -17.04 -10.76 -13.58
C THR A 219 -17.96 -10.39 -12.41
N PRO A 220 -18.12 -9.09 -12.08
CA PRO A 220 -19.10 -8.63 -11.08
C PRO A 220 -20.55 -9.08 -11.34
N ALA A 221 -20.86 -9.47 -12.57
CA ALA A 221 -22.17 -9.99 -12.98
C ALA A 221 -22.30 -11.53 -12.83
N GLY A 222 -21.29 -12.23 -12.33
CA GLY A 222 -21.29 -13.69 -12.15
C GLY A 222 -20.93 -14.49 -13.41
N LYS A 223 -20.40 -13.84 -14.46
CA LYS A 223 -19.99 -14.52 -15.69
C LYS A 223 -18.54 -15.03 -15.56
N LEU A 224 -18.33 -16.33 -15.73
CA LEU A 224 -16.99 -16.90 -15.83
C LEU A 224 -16.26 -16.35 -17.07
N ILE A 225 -15.11 -15.71 -16.87
CA ILE A 225 -14.30 -15.10 -17.94
C ILE A 225 -12.96 -15.79 -18.15
N GLY A 226 -12.49 -16.59 -17.19
CA GLY A 226 -11.23 -17.28 -17.35
C GLY A 226 -10.99 -18.35 -16.30
N LYS A 227 -10.04 -19.24 -16.60
CA LYS A 227 -9.48 -20.21 -15.66
C LYS A 227 -7.96 -20.14 -15.74
N VAL A 228 -7.29 -20.05 -14.60
CA VAL A 228 -5.84 -20.12 -14.49
C VAL A 228 -5.46 -21.51 -14.00
N ALA A 229 -4.74 -22.27 -14.82
CA ALA A 229 -4.32 -23.62 -14.44
C ALA A 229 -3.21 -23.56 -13.39
N ILE A 230 -3.37 -24.30 -12.30
CA ILE A 230 -2.36 -24.47 -11.25
C ILE A 230 -2.00 -25.95 -11.18
N PRO A 231 -0.70 -26.33 -11.11
CA PRO A 231 -0.30 -27.73 -11.16
C PRO A 231 -0.79 -28.58 -9.98
N GLU A 232 -0.92 -27.97 -8.80
CA GLU A 232 -1.43 -28.60 -7.58
C GLU A 232 -2.80 -28.03 -7.19
N LEU A 233 -3.48 -28.70 -6.26
CA LEU A 233 -4.78 -28.26 -5.75
C LEU A 233 -4.62 -26.96 -4.94
N PRO A 234 -5.10 -25.80 -5.44
CA PRO A 234 -4.97 -24.55 -4.72
C PRO A 234 -5.96 -24.48 -3.57
N ALA A 235 -5.47 -24.05 -2.41
CA ALA A 235 -6.31 -23.75 -1.25
C ALA A 235 -6.67 -22.26 -1.24
N ASN A 236 -5.73 -21.34 -1.45
CA ASN A 236 -6.02 -19.91 -1.38
C ASN A 236 -5.01 -19.08 -2.20
N LEU A 237 -5.30 -17.79 -2.39
CA LEU A 237 -4.56 -16.87 -3.23
C LEU A 237 -4.46 -15.47 -2.60
N HIS A 238 -3.41 -14.73 -2.96
CA HIS A 238 -3.28 -13.31 -2.59
C HIS A 238 -2.33 -12.58 -3.55
N TRP A 239 -2.60 -11.31 -3.84
CA TRP A 239 -1.68 -10.47 -4.58
C TRP A 239 -0.55 -9.97 -3.69
N GLY A 240 0.64 -9.82 -4.26
CA GLY A 240 1.79 -9.24 -3.60
C GLY A 240 2.79 -8.76 -4.64
N GLY A 241 4.05 -8.69 -4.25
CA GLY A 241 5.06 -7.95 -4.99
C GLY A 241 4.91 -6.45 -4.75
N GLU A 242 5.93 -5.70 -5.15
CA GLU A 242 6.03 -4.25 -4.91
C GLU A 242 4.90 -3.46 -5.57
N ASP A 243 4.40 -3.93 -6.71
CA ASP A 243 3.33 -3.31 -7.49
C ASP A 243 1.96 -3.98 -7.31
N TRP A 244 1.84 -4.92 -6.36
CA TRP A 244 0.64 -5.74 -6.14
C TRP A 244 0.16 -6.54 -7.37
N ARG A 245 1.05 -6.81 -8.33
CA ARG A 245 0.70 -7.55 -9.56
C ARG A 245 1.35 -8.93 -9.65
N THR A 246 1.87 -9.44 -8.53
CA THR A 246 2.25 -10.84 -8.41
C THR A 246 1.17 -11.61 -7.67
N LEU A 247 0.44 -12.49 -8.35
CA LEU A 247 -0.54 -13.35 -7.70
C LEU A 247 0.14 -14.58 -7.12
N TYR A 248 0.14 -14.69 -5.80
CA TYR A 248 0.59 -15.89 -5.09
C TYR A 248 -0.56 -16.86 -4.89
N VAL A 249 -0.29 -18.16 -5.07
CA VAL A 249 -1.27 -19.23 -4.91
C VAL A 249 -0.67 -20.33 -4.04
N ALA A 250 -1.25 -20.54 -2.86
CA ALA A 250 -0.88 -21.64 -1.98
C ALA A 250 -1.62 -22.91 -2.43
N ALA A 251 -0.89 -23.94 -2.85
CA ALA A 251 -1.45 -25.14 -3.44
C ALA A 251 -0.75 -26.40 -2.95
N SER A 252 -1.45 -27.18 -2.13
CA SER A 252 -0.98 -28.41 -1.49
C SER A 252 0.43 -28.29 -0.86
N THR A 253 1.48 -28.62 -1.61
CA THR A 253 2.87 -28.62 -1.13
C THR A 253 3.71 -27.44 -1.61
N SER A 254 3.15 -26.57 -2.45
CA SER A 254 3.86 -25.49 -3.13
C SER A 254 3.17 -24.13 -2.98
N VAL A 255 3.94 -23.06 -3.13
CA VAL A 255 3.43 -21.70 -3.38
C VAL A 255 3.87 -21.29 -4.78
N TYR A 256 2.89 -21.02 -5.65
CA TYR A 256 3.11 -20.53 -7.00
C TYR A 256 3.02 -19.01 -7.02
N SER A 257 3.72 -18.37 -7.96
CA SER A 257 3.59 -16.94 -8.26
C SER A 257 3.31 -16.74 -9.75
N VAL A 258 2.31 -15.93 -10.07
CA VAL A 258 1.90 -15.63 -11.45
C VAL A 258 1.80 -14.10 -11.62
N PRO A 259 2.53 -13.49 -12.57
CA PRO A 259 2.33 -12.09 -12.90
C PRO A 259 0.93 -11.86 -13.48
N VAL A 260 0.23 -10.83 -13.01
CA VAL A 260 -1.11 -10.47 -13.45
C VAL A 260 -1.18 -8.99 -13.81
N LYS A 261 -2.16 -8.60 -14.62
CA LYS A 261 -2.32 -7.20 -15.06
C LYS A 261 -3.04 -6.33 -14.04
N ILE A 262 -3.99 -6.94 -13.32
CA ILE A 262 -4.87 -6.27 -12.37
C ILE A 262 -4.50 -6.73 -10.97
N GLY A 263 -4.28 -5.77 -10.09
CA GLY A 263 -3.99 -5.98 -8.67
C GLY A 263 -5.26 -6.29 -7.86
N PRO A 264 -5.12 -6.45 -6.53
CA PRO A 264 -6.27 -6.67 -5.66
C PRO A 264 -7.11 -5.39 -5.56
N ARG A 265 -8.35 -5.51 -5.08
CA ARG A 265 -9.02 -4.33 -4.51
C ARG A 265 -8.18 -3.77 -3.34
N ASN A 266 -8.35 -2.50 -3.03
CA ASN A 266 -7.69 -1.90 -1.88
C ASN A 266 -8.21 -2.53 -0.57
N GLU A 267 -7.33 -3.23 0.15
CA GLU A 267 -7.60 -3.74 1.49
C GLU A 267 -7.19 -2.72 2.57
N PRO A 268 -7.81 -2.74 3.77
CA PRO A 268 -7.49 -1.78 4.83
C PRO A 268 -5.99 -1.74 5.19
N PHE A 269 -5.34 -2.90 5.27
CA PHE A 269 -3.91 -3.01 5.59
C PHE A 269 -2.99 -2.49 4.48
N MET A 270 -3.48 -2.38 3.23
CA MET A 270 -2.69 -1.81 2.12
C MET A 270 -2.51 -0.30 2.25
N ARG A 271 -3.32 0.36 3.09
CA ARG A 271 -3.30 1.81 3.30
C ARG A 271 -2.50 2.23 4.54
N SER A 272 -1.82 1.31 5.23
CA SER A 272 -1.20 1.62 6.52
C SER A 272 -0.10 2.67 6.37
N ARG A 273 -0.37 3.88 6.86
CA ARG A 273 0.60 4.95 7.10
C ARG A 273 1.43 4.52 8.31
N HIS A 274 2.74 4.36 8.16
CA HIS A 274 3.61 4.01 9.27
C HIS A 274 3.59 5.11 10.33
N ARG A 275 3.13 4.76 11.54
CA ARG A 275 3.32 5.54 12.76
C ARG A 275 4.39 4.81 13.58
N PRO A 276 5.61 5.37 13.76
CA PRO A 276 6.62 4.69 14.58
C PRO A 276 6.14 4.64 16.04
N ALA A 277 6.21 3.45 16.63
CA ALA A 277 5.86 3.22 18.01
C ALA A 277 6.93 3.79 18.97
N ALA A 278 6.66 4.96 19.56
CA ALA A 278 7.01 5.31 20.94
C ALA A 278 6.54 6.73 21.29
N ALA A 279 5.43 6.84 22.02
CA ALA A 279 5.23 7.72 23.17
C ALA A 279 3.73 7.74 23.51
N ALA A 280 3.41 7.17 24.68
CA ALA A 280 2.10 7.29 25.27
C ALA A 280 1.75 8.77 25.58
N SER A 281 0.45 9.05 25.58
CA SER A 281 -0.24 10.29 25.97
C SER A 281 -0.48 11.35 24.89
N ALA A 282 -1.67 11.30 24.30
CA ALA A 282 -2.67 12.38 24.35
C ALA A 282 -3.93 11.92 23.60
N ARG A 283 -5.11 12.21 24.19
CA ARG A 283 -6.42 11.88 23.59
C ARG A 283 -6.61 12.58 22.24
N PRO A 284 -7.34 11.99 21.28
CA PRO A 284 -7.52 12.61 19.98
C PRO A 284 -8.56 13.74 20.05
N SER A 285 -8.19 14.92 19.56
CA SER A 285 -9.14 15.96 19.16
C SER A 285 -9.45 15.80 17.68
N GLN A 286 -10.73 15.89 17.34
CA GLN A 286 -11.26 15.89 15.98
C GLN A 286 -10.75 17.10 15.20
N ASP A 287 -9.96 16.87 14.15
CA ASP A 287 -9.86 17.66 12.92
C ASP A 287 -9.07 16.83 11.90
N GLY A 288 -9.65 16.57 10.74
CA GLY A 288 -9.21 15.55 9.77
C GLY A 288 -7.83 15.78 9.15
N ASP A 289 -7.09 14.67 9.02
CA ASP A 289 -6.24 14.24 7.90
C ASP A 289 -5.27 15.21 7.17
N ALA A 290 -4.94 16.36 7.74
CA ALA A 290 -3.86 17.21 7.21
C ALA A 290 -2.49 16.83 7.80
N LEU A 291 -1.47 16.65 6.95
CA LEU A 291 -0.07 16.53 7.36
C LEU A 291 0.33 17.79 8.15
N ARG A 292 0.70 17.62 9.43
CA ARG A 292 1.18 18.71 10.29
C ARG A 292 2.69 18.61 10.43
N LEU A 293 3.39 19.65 9.98
CA LEU A 293 4.84 19.77 10.12
C LEU A 293 5.20 20.71 11.26
N ASP A 294 6.20 20.34 12.04
CA ASP A 294 6.80 21.23 13.04
C ASP A 294 7.74 22.21 12.33
N ALA A 295 7.35 23.48 12.29
CA ALA A 295 8.15 24.54 11.67
C ALA A 295 9.57 24.65 12.25
N ALA A 296 9.77 24.31 13.53
CA ALA A 296 11.11 24.36 14.14
C ALA A 296 12.08 23.32 13.54
N ARG A 297 11.55 22.29 12.87
CA ARG A 297 12.33 21.20 12.27
C ARG A 297 12.49 21.32 10.76
N CYS A 298 11.72 22.20 10.14
CA CYS A 298 11.65 22.29 8.68
C CYS A 298 12.71 23.22 8.09
N ALA A 299 13.13 22.91 6.87
CA ALA A 299 13.71 23.83 5.90
C ALA A 299 12.98 23.66 4.55
N LEU A 300 12.77 24.76 3.82
CA LEU A 300 12.19 24.73 2.46
C LEU A 300 13.32 24.80 1.44
N ILE A 301 13.32 23.89 0.47
CA ILE A 301 14.19 23.90 -0.70
C ILE A 301 13.35 24.30 -1.92
N ILE A 302 13.82 25.33 -2.63
CA ILE A 302 13.27 25.78 -3.91
C ILE A 302 14.33 25.53 -4.98
N GLN A 303 14.14 24.51 -5.80
CA GLN A 303 15.17 24.00 -6.68
C GLN A 303 14.88 24.21 -8.17
N ASP A 304 15.87 24.72 -8.89
CA ASP A 304 15.89 24.84 -10.35
C ASP A 304 14.70 25.64 -10.94
N MET A 305 14.09 26.53 -10.16
CA MET A 305 13.00 27.44 -10.59
C MET A 305 13.55 28.68 -11.34
N GLN A 306 14.38 28.42 -12.36
CA GLN A 306 15.05 29.43 -13.19
C GLN A 306 14.33 29.60 -14.54
N ASN A 307 14.46 30.77 -15.17
CA ASN A 307 13.73 31.12 -16.39
C ASN A 307 13.94 30.12 -17.52
N ASP A 308 15.17 29.61 -17.71
CA ASP A 308 15.45 28.60 -18.74
C ASP A 308 14.66 27.30 -18.56
N VAL A 309 14.21 27.02 -17.34
CA VAL A 309 13.54 25.76 -16.98
C VAL A 309 12.02 25.89 -17.05
N VAL A 310 11.46 26.95 -16.49
CA VAL A 310 10.00 27.04 -16.22
C VAL A 310 9.29 28.14 -16.99
N MET A 311 9.99 28.98 -17.74
CA MET A 311 9.38 30.08 -18.51
C MET A 311 9.35 29.81 -20.01
N GLU A 312 8.32 30.34 -20.67
CA GLU A 312 8.31 30.41 -22.14
C GLU A 312 9.48 31.26 -22.63
N GLY A 313 10.14 30.80 -23.70
CA GLY A 313 11.34 31.44 -24.22
C GLY A 313 12.64 31.08 -23.48
N GLY A 314 12.56 30.27 -22.42
CA GLY A 314 13.72 29.65 -21.78
C GLY A 314 14.33 28.53 -22.62
N ALA A 315 15.61 28.22 -22.38
CA ALA A 315 16.37 27.22 -23.13
C ALA A 315 15.71 25.83 -23.17
N PHE A 316 14.99 25.42 -22.11
CA PHE A 316 14.31 24.13 -22.05
C PHE A 316 12.82 24.20 -22.39
N ALA A 317 12.32 25.28 -22.98
CA ALA A 317 10.89 25.43 -23.27
C ALA A 317 10.33 24.28 -24.14
N ALA A 318 11.11 23.80 -25.11
CA ALA A 318 10.71 22.71 -26.00
C ALA A 318 10.55 21.33 -25.31
N SER A 319 11.04 21.19 -24.07
CA SER A 319 10.89 19.97 -23.27
C SER A 319 9.46 19.75 -22.74
N GLY A 320 8.63 20.80 -22.76
CA GLY A 320 7.30 20.82 -22.11
C GLY A 320 7.32 21.32 -20.66
N SER A 321 8.51 21.57 -20.08
CA SER A 321 8.64 21.99 -18.68
C SER A 321 7.84 23.27 -18.32
N PRO A 322 7.89 24.38 -19.08
CA PRO A 322 7.08 25.55 -18.77
C PRO A 322 5.57 25.30 -18.81
N GLN A 323 5.11 24.45 -19.73
CA GLN A 323 3.69 24.10 -19.84
C GLN A 323 3.23 23.36 -18.58
N HIS A 324 3.92 22.29 -18.20
CA HIS A 324 3.53 21.50 -17.03
C HIS A 324 3.69 22.30 -15.72
N CYS A 325 4.71 23.18 -15.63
CA CYS A 325 4.86 24.09 -14.49
C CYS A 325 3.63 24.99 -14.31
N ARG A 326 3.06 25.50 -15.42
CA ARG A 326 1.79 26.25 -15.39
C ARG A 326 0.59 25.37 -15.03
N GLU A 327 0.51 24.16 -15.59
CA GLU A 327 -0.58 23.22 -15.29
C GLU A 327 -0.63 22.85 -13.79
N GLN A 328 0.53 22.67 -13.15
CA GLN A 328 0.64 22.44 -11.71
C GLN A 328 0.47 23.69 -10.85
N ASN A 329 0.44 24.89 -11.46
CA ASN A 329 0.50 26.16 -10.74
C ASN A 329 1.71 26.26 -9.78
N ALA A 330 2.82 25.60 -10.13
CA ALA A 330 3.93 25.34 -9.21
C ALA A 330 4.58 26.63 -8.70
N ILE A 331 4.82 27.63 -9.56
CA ILE A 331 5.43 28.91 -9.16
C ILE A 331 4.61 29.59 -8.04
N ALA A 332 3.29 29.71 -8.23
CA ALA A 332 2.43 30.38 -7.26
C ALA A 332 2.28 29.58 -5.96
N ASN A 333 2.22 28.25 -6.05
CA ASN A 333 2.13 27.37 -4.89
C ASN A 333 3.42 27.44 -4.05
N VAL A 334 4.59 27.38 -4.70
CA VAL A 334 5.89 27.52 -4.04
C VAL A 334 6.06 28.93 -3.45
N ALA A 335 5.64 29.99 -4.14
CA ALA A 335 5.72 31.35 -3.62
C ALA A 335 4.88 31.51 -2.34
N LYS A 336 3.67 30.95 -2.32
CA LYS A 336 2.80 30.92 -1.14
C LYS A 336 3.42 30.12 0.01
N LEU A 337 4.00 28.96 -0.29
CA LEU A 337 4.67 28.14 0.71
C LEU A 337 5.90 28.85 1.29
N ALA A 338 6.73 29.47 0.44
CA ALA A 338 7.91 30.22 0.85
C ALA A 338 7.55 31.42 1.73
N ALA A 339 6.49 32.17 1.40
CA ALA A 339 5.99 33.24 2.26
C ALA A 339 5.62 32.71 3.65
N ARG A 340 4.89 31.59 3.70
CA ARG A 340 4.50 30.96 4.97
C ARG A 340 5.70 30.43 5.77
N CYS A 341 6.68 29.85 5.11
CA CYS A 341 7.93 29.40 5.74
C CYS A 341 8.66 30.57 6.40
N ARG A 342 8.81 31.71 5.70
CA ARG A 342 9.44 32.91 6.26
C ARG A 342 8.69 33.46 7.47
N GLU A 343 7.35 33.52 7.42
CA GLU A 343 6.52 33.93 8.56
C GLU A 343 6.74 33.07 9.81
N LEU A 344 7.05 31.77 9.60
CA LEU A 344 7.24 30.79 10.66
C LEU A 344 8.71 30.62 11.07
N GLY A 345 9.65 31.36 10.48
CA GLY A 345 11.08 31.20 10.74
C GLY A 345 11.66 29.87 10.23
N VAL A 346 11.01 29.26 9.24
CA VAL A 346 11.55 28.12 8.47
C VAL A 346 12.55 28.67 7.45
N PRO A 347 13.82 28.23 7.46
CA PRO A 347 14.81 28.68 6.48
C PRO A 347 14.37 28.32 5.06
N VAL A 348 14.48 29.27 4.14
CA VAL A 348 14.25 29.07 2.71
C VAL A 348 15.59 29.01 1.99
N ILE A 349 15.82 27.95 1.25
CA ILE A 349 17.06 27.66 0.54
C ILE A 349 16.77 27.55 -0.94
N HIS A 350 17.30 28.47 -1.73
CA HIS A 350 17.23 28.43 -3.18
C HIS A 350 18.40 27.62 -3.72
N VAL A 351 18.11 26.65 -4.57
CA VAL A 351 19.12 25.83 -5.23
C VAL A 351 19.06 26.14 -6.72
N HIS A 352 20.12 26.76 -7.24
CA HIS A 352 20.23 27.11 -8.65
C HIS A 352 21.25 26.24 -9.35
N PHE A 353 20.85 25.62 -10.47
CA PHE A 353 21.82 25.06 -11.39
C PHE A 353 22.43 26.21 -12.19
N LEU A 354 23.73 26.46 -12.06
CA LEU A 354 24.38 27.59 -12.71
C LEU A 354 25.74 27.21 -13.28
N VAL A 355 25.97 27.63 -14.54
CA VAL A 355 27.26 27.51 -15.21
C VAL A 355 27.80 28.88 -15.61
N HIS A 356 29.11 28.98 -15.78
CA HIS A 356 29.70 30.13 -16.47
C HIS A 356 29.52 29.99 -17.98
N ALA A 357 29.66 31.09 -18.73
CA ALA A 357 29.61 31.04 -20.19
C ALA A 357 30.61 30.00 -20.75
N GLY A 358 30.14 29.11 -21.62
CA GLY A 358 30.91 27.97 -22.13
C GLY A 358 31.01 26.77 -21.17
N ALA A 359 30.26 26.78 -20.07
CA ALA A 359 30.17 25.74 -19.04
C ALA A 359 31.50 25.13 -18.54
N PRO A 360 32.55 25.94 -18.26
CA PRO A 360 33.79 25.41 -17.70
C PRO A 360 33.53 24.75 -16.33
N GLY A 361 34.07 23.54 -16.14
CA GLY A 361 33.88 22.75 -14.92
C GLY A 361 32.64 21.85 -14.92
N LEU A 362 31.78 21.93 -15.94
CA LEU A 362 30.70 20.97 -16.15
C LEU A 362 31.25 19.72 -16.86
N THR A 363 31.16 18.58 -16.21
CA THR A 363 31.54 17.30 -16.83
C THR A 363 30.46 16.87 -17.81
N LEU A 364 30.82 16.76 -19.09
CA LEU A 364 29.93 16.32 -20.17
C LEU A 364 29.94 14.79 -20.31
N ASN A 365 29.42 14.09 -19.30
CA ASN A 365 29.39 12.63 -19.26
C ASN A 365 27.98 12.04 -19.39
N ALA A 366 26.98 12.88 -19.68
CA ALA A 366 25.60 12.47 -19.92
C ALA A 366 24.88 13.49 -20.82
N PRO A 367 23.89 13.05 -21.62
CA PRO A 367 23.17 13.92 -22.56
C PRO A 367 22.53 15.15 -21.92
N LEU A 368 22.11 15.06 -20.66
CA LEU A 368 21.53 16.21 -19.96
C LEU A 368 22.55 17.33 -19.68
N PHE A 369 23.82 16.97 -19.46
CA PHE A 369 24.89 17.96 -19.23
C PHE A 369 25.42 18.52 -20.55
N GLU A 370 25.44 17.70 -21.59
CA GLU A 370 25.68 18.13 -22.98
C GLU A 370 24.63 19.17 -23.40
N GLY A 371 23.34 18.89 -23.14
CA GLY A 371 22.24 19.82 -23.44
C GLY A 371 22.34 21.17 -22.74
N VAL A 372 22.90 21.25 -21.53
CA VAL A 372 23.16 22.54 -20.85
C VAL A 372 24.14 23.40 -21.65
N LEU A 373 25.20 22.79 -22.19
CA LEU A 373 26.19 23.50 -23.01
C LEU A 373 25.61 23.84 -24.38
N ASP A 374 24.98 22.88 -25.05
CA ASP A 374 24.46 23.02 -26.41
C ASP A 374 23.40 24.12 -26.52
N GLU A 375 22.50 24.21 -25.53
CA GLU A 375 21.46 25.24 -25.49
C GLU A 375 21.94 26.56 -24.85
N THR A 376 23.20 26.65 -24.41
CA THR A 376 23.72 27.80 -23.64
C THR A 376 22.82 28.13 -22.44
N ALA A 377 22.30 27.09 -21.79
CA ALA A 377 21.31 27.20 -20.72
C ALA A 377 21.96 27.49 -19.37
N LEU A 378 21.18 28.09 -18.45
CA LEU A 378 21.51 28.25 -17.04
C LEU A 378 22.82 29.03 -16.80
N VAL A 379 23.12 29.95 -17.72
CA VAL A 379 24.35 30.76 -17.66
C VAL A 379 24.19 31.88 -16.63
N ARG A 380 25.16 31.99 -15.72
CA ARG A 380 25.17 33.03 -14.70
C ARG A 380 25.06 34.43 -15.30
N GLY A 381 24.14 35.22 -14.76
CA GLY A 381 23.95 36.62 -15.12
C GLY A 381 23.14 36.84 -16.40
N THR A 382 22.68 35.78 -17.06
CA THR A 382 21.68 35.90 -18.13
C THR A 382 20.28 35.86 -17.55
N TRP A 383 19.29 36.25 -18.36
CA TRP A 383 17.89 36.07 -18.00
C TRP A 383 17.56 34.59 -17.73
N GLY A 384 18.04 33.69 -18.59
CA GLY A 384 17.80 32.25 -18.48
C GLY A 384 18.30 31.62 -17.17
N GLY A 385 19.47 32.05 -16.70
CA GLY A 385 20.04 31.60 -15.41
C GLY A 385 19.43 32.25 -14.17
N ALA A 386 18.62 33.30 -14.30
CA ALA A 386 17.98 33.96 -13.16
C ALA A 386 16.75 33.15 -12.66
N PRO A 387 16.42 33.20 -11.35
CA PRO A 387 15.16 32.68 -10.85
C PRO A 387 13.98 33.41 -11.49
N VAL A 388 12.81 32.77 -11.52
CA VAL A 388 11.57 33.46 -11.90
C VAL A 388 11.23 34.56 -10.91
N ASP A 389 10.64 35.66 -11.39
CA ASP A 389 10.43 36.89 -10.60
C ASP A 389 9.77 36.61 -9.23
N ASP A 390 8.70 35.80 -9.21
CA ASP A 390 7.92 35.45 -8.00
C ASP A 390 8.70 34.60 -6.98
N LEU A 391 9.81 33.98 -7.39
CA LEU A 391 10.65 33.12 -6.55
C LEU A 391 12.07 33.69 -6.40
N THR A 392 12.25 34.99 -6.61
CA THR A 392 13.54 35.65 -6.33
C THR A 392 13.91 35.50 -4.85
N PRO A 393 15.17 35.13 -4.52
CA PRO A 393 15.64 35.08 -3.14
C PRO A 393 15.43 36.40 -2.38
N GLN A 394 14.91 36.30 -1.16
CA GLN A 394 14.67 37.43 -0.28
C GLN A 394 15.78 37.56 0.78
N SER A 395 15.84 38.71 1.45
CA SER A 395 16.78 38.91 2.56
C SER A 395 16.58 37.85 3.64
N GLY A 396 17.64 37.10 3.97
CA GLY A 396 17.61 36.02 4.94
C GLY A 396 17.41 34.63 4.34
N ASP A 397 17.07 34.53 3.06
CA ASP A 397 17.11 33.26 2.34
C ASP A 397 18.57 32.84 2.08
N HIS A 398 18.81 31.54 1.98
CA HIS A 398 20.08 30.98 1.53
C HIS A 398 20.05 30.75 0.02
N VAL A 399 21.19 30.92 -0.64
CA VAL A 399 21.37 30.57 -2.06
C VAL A 399 22.50 29.56 -2.17
N VAL A 400 22.19 28.43 -2.80
CA VAL A 400 23.10 27.32 -3.08
C VAL A 400 23.18 27.15 -4.58
N GLU A 401 24.38 26.94 -5.08
CA GLU A 401 24.62 26.76 -6.51
C GLU A 401 25.16 25.36 -6.76
N LYS A 402 24.66 24.72 -7.82
CA LYS A 402 25.07 23.38 -8.24
C LYS A 402 25.37 23.34 -9.73
N MET A 403 26.19 22.37 -10.12
CA MET A 403 26.41 21.98 -11.52
C MET A 403 26.06 20.51 -11.76
N ARG A 404 25.29 19.91 -10.83
CA ARG A 404 24.84 18.52 -10.86
C ARG A 404 23.34 18.46 -10.54
N MET A 405 22.72 17.30 -10.78
CA MET A 405 21.27 17.13 -10.59
C MET A 405 20.87 17.26 -9.11
N SER A 406 21.53 16.48 -8.25
CA SER A 406 21.32 16.50 -6.79
C SER A 406 21.86 17.80 -6.19
N ALA A 407 21.08 18.44 -5.33
CA ALA A 407 21.49 19.65 -4.62
C ALA A 407 22.61 19.43 -3.60
N TRP A 408 22.92 18.16 -3.28
CA TRP A 408 23.98 17.79 -2.36
C TRP A 408 25.37 17.81 -3.01
N GLU A 409 25.45 17.69 -4.34
CA GLU A 409 26.69 17.40 -5.04
C GLU A 409 27.54 18.66 -5.29
N GLY A 410 28.62 18.78 -4.51
CA GLY A 410 29.59 19.88 -4.64
C GLY A 410 29.07 21.23 -4.15
N THR A 411 28.09 21.25 -3.26
CA THR A 411 27.41 22.47 -2.79
C THR A 411 27.58 22.73 -1.29
N SER A 412 27.14 23.89 -0.83
CA SER A 412 27.09 24.25 0.59
C SER A 412 25.82 23.76 1.32
N LEU A 413 24.91 23.04 0.65
CA LEU A 413 23.60 22.67 1.19
C LEU A 413 23.69 21.96 2.55
N GLU A 414 24.51 20.92 2.63
CA GLU A 414 24.65 20.14 3.88
C GLU A 414 25.25 20.97 5.03
N THR A 415 26.10 21.96 4.70
CA THR A 415 26.67 22.86 5.71
C THR A 415 25.59 23.80 6.26
N ILE A 416 24.76 24.37 5.37
CA ILE A 416 23.63 25.25 5.75
C ILE A 416 22.64 24.48 6.60
N LEU A 417 22.19 23.29 6.17
CA LEU A 417 21.21 22.49 6.91
C LEU A 417 21.70 22.08 8.30
N LYS A 418 22.98 21.72 8.44
CA LYS A 418 23.60 21.45 9.75
C LYS A 418 23.65 22.69 10.65
N ALA A 419 23.94 23.86 10.09
CA ALA A 419 23.97 25.11 10.85
C ALA A 419 22.57 25.56 11.30
N GLU A 420 21.56 25.35 10.45
CA GLU A 420 20.15 25.66 10.75
C GLU A 420 19.50 24.65 11.70
N GLY A 421 20.10 23.46 11.87
CA GLY A 421 19.63 22.42 12.79
C GLY A 421 18.28 21.82 12.39
N ARG A 422 17.99 21.73 11.09
CA ARG A 422 16.71 21.25 10.54
C ARG A 422 16.87 19.83 10.02
N ASP A 423 15.86 18.99 10.23
CA ASP A 423 15.88 17.58 9.84
C ASP A 423 14.69 17.15 8.97
N ILE A 424 13.72 18.06 8.72
CA ILE A 424 12.64 17.89 7.73
C ILE A 424 12.89 18.84 6.56
N LEU A 425 12.98 18.31 5.34
CA LEU A 425 13.20 19.08 4.12
C LEU A 425 11.93 19.06 3.28
N ILE A 426 11.29 20.23 3.15
CA ILE A 426 10.20 20.43 2.22
C ILE A 426 10.84 20.80 0.90
N GLU A 427 10.86 19.88 -0.06
CA GLU A 427 11.55 20.07 -1.33
C GLU A 427 10.56 20.33 -2.46
N THR A 428 10.78 21.45 -3.15
CA THR A 428 9.94 21.95 -4.25
C THR A 428 10.84 22.36 -5.40
N GLY A 429 10.30 22.38 -6.63
CA GLY A 429 11.10 22.81 -7.76
C GLY A 429 10.81 22.10 -9.08
N ALA A 430 11.66 22.37 -10.05
CA ALA A 430 11.56 21.80 -11.38
C ALA A 430 12.39 20.51 -11.52
N TRP A 431 12.02 19.71 -12.51
CA TRP A 431 12.52 18.37 -12.80
C TRP A 431 12.21 17.36 -11.69
N THR A 432 10.92 17.13 -11.45
CA THR A 432 10.42 16.10 -10.52
C THR A 432 11.16 14.76 -10.66
N ASN A 433 11.36 14.30 -11.90
CA ASN A 433 12.02 13.03 -12.21
C ASN A 433 13.54 13.09 -12.37
N MET A 434 14.16 14.21 -12.02
CA MET A 434 15.62 14.35 -12.06
C MET A 434 16.10 15.02 -10.78
N SER A 435 16.15 16.36 -10.78
CA SER A 435 16.71 17.15 -9.68
C SER A 435 16.02 16.91 -8.35
N ILE A 436 14.69 16.87 -8.34
CA ILE A 436 13.90 16.67 -7.12
C ILE A 436 14.11 15.25 -6.60
N GLU A 437 13.87 14.24 -7.43
CA GLU A 437 14.03 12.85 -7.04
C GLU A 437 15.46 12.52 -6.55
N HIS A 438 16.50 12.99 -7.26
CA HIS A 438 17.88 12.75 -6.84
C HIS A 438 18.21 13.41 -5.50
N THR A 439 17.73 14.63 -5.28
CA THR A 439 17.99 15.37 -4.04
C THR A 439 17.22 14.73 -2.88
N ALA A 440 15.97 14.32 -3.09
CA ALA A 440 15.16 13.63 -2.10
C ALA A 440 15.76 12.28 -1.70
N ARG A 441 16.11 11.42 -2.67
CA ARG A 441 16.75 10.12 -2.40
C ARG A 441 18.05 10.28 -1.61
N THR A 442 18.89 11.21 -2.05
CA THR A 442 20.17 11.49 -1.37
C THR A 442 19.93 12.07 0.03
N GLY A 443 18.91 12.90 0.21
CA GLY A 443 18.53 13.49 1.49
C GLY A 443 18.05 12.42 2.48
N ALA A 444 17.22 11.49 2.01
CA ALA A 444 16.80 10.33 2.79
C ALA A 444 18.00 9.45 3.22
N ASP A 445 18.93 9.16 2.30
CA ASP A 445 20.17 8.43 2.62
C ASP A 445 21.05 9.16 3.64
N LYS A 446 21.00 10.51 3.64
CA LYS A 446 21.68 11.36 4.62
C LYS A 446 20.93 11.50 5.95
N GLY A 447 19.74 10.90 6.07
CA GLY A 447 18.95 10.86 7.30
C GLY A 447 17.95 12.00 7.48
N TYR A 448 17.65 12.77 6.44
CA TYR A 448 16.61 13.79 6.47
C TYR A 448 15.24 13.18 6.19
N VAL A 449 14.19 13.73 6.81
CA VAL A 449 12.80 13.45 6.43
C VAL A 449 12.47 14.32 5.23
N MET A 450 12.23 13.71 4.08
CA MET A 450 11.85 14.43 2.87
C MET A 450 10.33 14.61 2.82
N VAL A 451 9.88 15.75 2.34
CA VAL A 451 8.47 16.05 2.04
C VAL A 451 8.42 16.72 0.69
N ILE A 452 7.69 16.14 -0.26
CA ILE A 452 7.56 16.66 -1.63
C ILE A 452 6.12 17.11 -1.88
N PRO A 453 5.81 18.42 -1.81
CA PRO A 453 4.54 18.94 -2.26
C PRO A 453 4.41 18.74 -3.78
N GLU A 454 3.52 17.83 -4.19
CA GLU A 454 3.30 17.48 -5.61
C GLU A 454 2.98 18.73 -6.45
N ASP A 455 2.07 19.57 -5.96
CA ASP A 455 1.65 20.83 -6.59
C ASP A 455 2.70 21.96 -6.48
N GLY A 456 3.81 21.72 -5.79
CA GLY A 456 5.00 22.57 -5.76
C GLY A 456 6.12 22.10 -6.71
N CYS A 457 5.88 21.02 -7.46
CA CYS A 457 6.88 20.38 -8.32
C CYS A 457 6.41 20.30 -9.78
N SER A 458 7.35 20.37 -10.73
CA SER A 458 7.04 20.23 -12.16
C SER A 458 8.15 19.56 -12.96
N THR A 459 7.82 19.01 -14.14
CA THR A 459 8.79 18.47 -15.11
C THR A 459 8.23 18.59 -16.53
N MET A 460 8.67 17.77 -17.48
CA MET A 460 8.29 17.79 -18.90
C MET A 460 6.79 17.65 -19.15
N ASN A 461 6.11 16.74 -18.44
CA ASN A 461 4.66 16.51 -18.54
C ASN A 461 4.16 15.68 -17.34
N ALA A 462 2.85 15.47 -17.29
CA ALA A 462 2.19 14.77 -16.20
C ALA A 462 2.60 13.29 -16.07
N ASP A 463 2.99 12.61 -17.16
CA ASP A 463 3.42 11.22 -17.10
C ASP A 463 4.77 11.08 -16.41
N TRP A 464 5.75 11.92 -16.78
CA TRP A 464 7.05 11.97 -16.10
C TRP A 464 6.92 12.42 -14.64
N HIS A 465 6.00 13.34 -14.37
CA HIS A 465 5.73 13.82 -13.01
C HIS A 465 5.18 12.71 -12.11
N ARG A 466 4.10 12.04 -12.56
CA ARG A 466 3.49 10.90 -11.85
C ARG A 466 4.43 9.72 -11.74
N ALA A 467 5.25 9.45 -12.77
CA ALA A 467 6.26 8.39 -12.69
C ALA A 467 7.16 8.55 -11.44
N SER A 468 7.53 9.79 -11.11
CA SER A 468 8.32 10.06 -9.92
C SER A 468 7.51 10.14 -8.65
N ILE A 469 6.37 10.83 -8.65
CA ILE A 469 5.52 10.99 -7.45
C ILE A 469 4.90 9.66 -7.03
N ASP A 470 4.28 8.94 -7.95
CA ASP A 470 3.45 7.75 -7.65
C ASP A 470 4.28 6.47 -7.48
N TYR A 471 5.53 6.46 -7.96
CA TYR A 471 6.37 5.26 -7.90
C TYR A 471 7.73 5.53 -7.29
N ALA A 472 8.48 6.49 -7.84
CA ALA A 472 9.88 6.62 -7.52
C ALA A 472 10.10 7.18 -6.10
N MET A 473 9.26 8.12 -5.66
CA MET A 473 9.40 8.83 -4.39
C MET A 473 8.53 8.28 -3.25
N GLN A 474 7.60 7.34 -3.49
CA GLN A 474 6.72 6.77 -2.45
C GLN A 474 7.46 6.09 -1.27
N ASN A 475 8.70 5.64 -1.52
CA ASN A 475 9.56 5.05 -0.48
C ASN A 475 10.61 6.05 0.08
N VAL A 476 10.51 7.33 -0.28
CA VAL A 476 11.52 8.36 -0.01
C VAL A 476 10.91 9.58 0.69
N ALA A 477 9.77 10.10 0.22
CA ALA A 477 9.24 11.39 0.63
C ALA A 477 7.70 11.48 0.68
#